data_AF-A0AAJ2LAS3-F1
#
_entry.id   AF-A0AAJ2LAS3-F1
#
_cell.length_a   1.000
_cell.length_b   1.000
_cell.length_c   1.000
_cell.angle_alpha   90.00
_cell.angle_beta   90.00
_cell.angle_gamma   90.00
#
_symmetry.space_group_name_H-M   'P 1'
#
loop_
_entity.id
_entity.type
_entity.pdbx_description
1 polymer ?
#
loop_
_entity_poly.entity_id
_entity_poly.type
_entity_poly.pdbx_seq_one_letter_code
_entity_poly.pdbx_strand_id
1 'polypeptide(L)'
;MTNKAAKGRKGSLVAMVKGTQAEVVIDILRKIPKRLREKVREVTLDMAASMGMIVSRCFPKASKVIDRFHVQKLVYEAVQEVRIKYRWEALDEENQAVEKARNVGLSYQPEILANGDTLKQLLARSRYLLFKHSDKWTASQVQRSRLLFERYPVIHEAYKLATGLGTIFRSCKSK
;
A
#
# COMPACT_ATOMS: atom_id res chain seq x y z
N MET A 1 7.07 13.28 -24.35
CA MET A 1 8.50 13.66 -24.24
C MET A 1 9.37 12.42 -24.25
N THR A 2 10.60 12.49 -24.77
CA THR A 2 11.61 11.41 -24.75
C THR A 2 12.98 11.97 -24.36
N ASN A 3 13.87 11.18 -23.74
CA ASN A 3 15.21 11.65 -23.35
C ASN A 3 16.31 11.12 -24.29
N LYS A 4 16.37 11.64 -25.53
CA LYS A 4 17.30 11.16 -26.57
C LYS A 4 18.77 11.05 -26.13
N ALA A 5 19.22 11.87 -25.18
CA ALA A 5 20.57 11.83 -24.60
C ALA A 5 20.96 10.47 -23.97
N ALA A 6 19.98 9.70 -23.48
CA ALA A 6 20.23 8.39 -22.88
C ALA A 6 20.54 7.28 -23.91
N LYS A 7 20.43 7.57 -25.22
CA LYS A 7 20.78 6.70 -26.35
C LYS A 7 20.17 5.28 -26.25
N GLY A 8 18.96 5.15 -25.69
CA GLY A 8 18.28 3.87 -25.55
C GLY A 8 18.90 2.91 -24.52
N ARG A 9 19.83 3.39 -23.68
CA ARG A 9 20.44 2.61 -22.58
C ARG A 9 19.53 2.61 -21.36
N LYS A 10 19.93 1.86 -20.32
CA LYS A 10 19.24 1.84 -19.01
C LYS A 10 18.96 3.28 -18.53
N GLY A 11 17.70 3.55 -18.17
CA GLY A 11 17.25 4.89 -17.77
C GLY A 11 16.72 5.77 -18.91
N SER A 12 16.57 5.22 -20.13
CA SER A 12 15.93 5.94 -21.22
C SER A 12 14.40 6.00 -21.06
N LEU A 13 13.86 7.20 -21.13
CA LEU A 13 12.45 7.52 -21.30
C LEU A 13 12.05 7.36 -22.77
N VAL A 14 11.26 6.32 -23.03
CA VAL A 14 10.75 5.99 -24.37
C VAL A 14 9.57 6.89 -24.76
N ALA A 15 8.67 7.17 -23.82
CA ALA A 15 7.52 8.03 -24.04
C ALA A 15 6.98 8.56 -22.71
N MET A 16 6.38 9.74 -22.76
CA MET A 16 5.55 10.30 -21.71
C MET A 16 4.28 10.79 -22.38
N VAL A 17 3.15 10.24 -21.94
CA VAL A 17 1.82 10.45 -22.51
C VAL A 17 0.95 11.14 -21.46
N LYS A 18 0.20 12.17 -21.86
CA LYS A 18 -0.75 12.85 -20.99
C LYS A 18 -2.03 12.04 -20.90
N GLY A 19 -2.45 11.68 -19.68
CA GLY A 19 -3.65 10.88 -19.42
C GLY A 19 -3.41 9.36 -19.48
N THR A 20 -4.45 8.60 -19.16
CA THR A 20 -4.42 7.14 -18.99
C THR A 20 -5.37 6.38 -19.92
N GLN A 21 -6.01 7.09 -20.87
CA GLN A 21 -6.92 6.47 -21.83
C GLN A 21 -6.16 5.50 -22.73
N ALA A 22 -6.59 4.23 -22.75
CA ALA A 22 -5.86 3.14 -23.38
C ALA A 22 -5.56 3.40 -24.86
N GLU A 23 -6.56 3.82 -25.63
CA GLU A 23 -6.41 4.05 -27.08
C GLU A 23 -5.39 5.13 -27.40
N VAL A 24 -5.39 6.25 -26.67
CA VAL A 24 -4.41 7.33 -26.84
C VAL A 24 -2.98 6.85 -26.60
N VAL A 25 -2.77 6.04 -25.56
CA VAL A 25 -1.46 5.46 -25.24
C VAL A 25 -1.04 4.45 -26.32
N ILE A 26 -1.96 3.61 -26.77
CA ILE A 26 -1.72 2.61 -27.83
C ILE A 26 -1.25 3.29 -29.11
N ASP A 27 -1.95 4.34 -29.54
CA ASP A 27 -1.62 5.06 -30.78
C ASP A 27 -0.23 5.69 -30.73
N ILE A 28 0.15 6.25 -29.57
CA ILE A 28 1.50 6.80 -29.38
C ILE A 28 2.56 5.70 -29.39
N LEU A 29 2.34 4.59 -28.69
CA LEU A 29 3.30 3.48 -28.63
C LEU A 29 3.43 2.75 -29.99
N ARG A 30 2.37 2.71 -30.80
CA ARG A 30 2.39 2.12 -32.14
C ARG A 30 3.27 2.89 -33.14
N LYS A 31 3.62 4.15 -32.85
CA LYS A 31 4.65 4.90 -33.60
C LYS A 31 6.02 4.21 -33.53
N ILE A 32 6.26 3.36 -32.54
CA ILE A 32 7.45 2.51 -32.47
C ILE A 32 7.27 1.34 -33.45
N PRO A 33 8.23 1.10 -34.36
CA PRO A 33 8.16 -0.01 -35.32
C PRO A 33 7.89 -1.36 -34.64
N LYS A 34 6.99 -2.16 -35.23
CA LYS A 34 6.60 -3.48 -34.69
C LYS A 34 7.82 -4.37 -34.40
N ARG A 35 8.81 -4.39 -35.28
CA ARG A 35 10.08 -5.12 -35.12
C ARG A 35 10.82 -4.78 -33.82
N LEU A 36 10.73 -3.54 -33.33
CA LEU A 36 11.34 -3.14 -32.06
C LEU A 36 10.46 -3.48 -30.87
N ARG A 37 9.15 -3.30 -31.00
CA ARG A 37 8.19 -3.67 -29.94
C ARG A 37 8.21 -5.16 -29.63
N GLU A 38 8.40 -6.01 -30.64
CA GLU A 38 8.55 -7.46 -30.49
C GLU A 38 9.85 -7.89 -29.79
N LYS A 39 10.85 -7.00 -29.66
CA LYS A 39 12.08 -7.28 -28.92
C LYS A 39 11.94 -7.04 -27.42
N VAL A 40 10.86 -6.41 -26.98
CA VAL A 40 10.59 -6.18 -25.56
C VAL A 40 10.28 -7.53 -24.91
N ARG A 41 11.08 -7.87 -23.89
CA ARG A 41 10.95 -9.16 -23.17
C ARG A 41 9.98 -9.09 -22.01
N GLU A 42 9.94 -7.94 -21.33
CA GLU A 42 9.15 -7.75 -20.13
C GLU A 42 8.64 -6.31 -20.07
N VAL A 43 7.42 -6.14 -19.60
CA VAL A 43 6.86 -4.86 -19.21
C VAL A 43 6.32 -4.98 -17.79
N THR A 44 6.86 -4.16 -16.89
CA THR A 44 6.30 -3.96 -15.57
C THR A 44 5.16 -2.94 -15.65
N LEU A 45 4.00 -3.27 -15.10
CA LEU A 45 2.81 -2.42 -15.14
C LEU A 45 2.11 -2.36 -13.78
N ASP A 46 1.30 -1.31 -13.60
CA ASP A 46 0.32 -1.28 -12.52
C ASP A 46 -0.77 -2.35 -12.72
N MET A 47 -1.63 -2.54 -11.71
CA MET A 47 -2.72 -3.52 -11.76
C MET A 47 -3.96 -3.00 -12.52
N ALA A 48 -3.87 -1.88 -13.24
CA ALA A 48 -5.01 -1.34 -13.98
C ALA A 48 -5.27 -2.13 -15.27
N ALA A 49 -6.54 -2.44 -15.53
CA ALA A 49 -6.95 -3.19 -16.72
C ALA A 49 -6.53 -2.50 -18.04
N SER A 50 -6.53 -1.17 -18.06
CA SER A 50 -6.09 -0.38 -19.22
C SER A 50 -4.63 -0.63 -19.57
N MET A 51 -3.73 -0.72 -18.59
CA MET A 51 -2.31 -1.01 -18.82
C MET A 51 -2.11 -2.42 -19.39
N GLY A 52 -2.84 -3.40 -18.87
CA GLY A 52 -2.84 -4.76 -19.40
C GLY A 52 -3.25 -4.82 -20.88
N MET A 53 -4.26 -4.05 -21.27
CA MET A 53 -4.71 -3.93 -22.67
C MET A 53 -3.64 -3.25 -23.55
N ILE A 54 -3.08 -2.13 -23.10
CA ILE A 54 -2.02 -1.40 -23.81
C ILE A 54 -0.84 -2.34 -24.10
N VAL A 55 -0.33 -3.04 -23.08
CA VAL A 55 0.83 -3.93 -23.23
C VAL A 55 0.52 -5.07 -24.19
N SER A 56 -0.66 -5.68 -24.08
CA SER A 56 -1.04 -6.80 -24.96
C SER A 56 -1.12 -6.38 -26.43
N ARG A 57 -1.58 -5.16 -26.73
CA ARG A 57 -1.68 -4.62 -28.10
C ARG A 57 -0.35 -4.09 -28.64
N CYS A 58 0.49 -3.50 -27.78
CA CYS A 58 1.73 -2.84 -28.19
C CYS A 58 2.95 -3.75 -28.12
N PHE A 59 3.05 -4.65 -27.15
CA PHE A 59 4.22 -5.49 -26.89
C PHE A 59 3.82 -6.97 -26.77
N PRO A 60 3.35 -7.59 -27.87
CA PRO A 60 2.69 -8.90 -27.82
C PRO A 60 3.59 -10.07 -27.38
N LYS A 61 4.92 -9.90 -27.44
CA LYS A 61 5.91 -10.91 -27.01
C LYS A 61 6.47 -10.66 -25.61
N ALA A 62 6.05 -9.58 -24.95
CA ALA A 62 6.56 -9.23 -23.63
C ALA A 62 5.76 -9.93 -22.52
N SER A 63 6.49 -10.43 -21.52
CA SER A 63 5.91 -10.87 -20.25
C SER A 63 5.35 -9.67 -19.48
N LYS A 64 4.13 -9.81 -18.96
CA LYS A 64 3.45 -8.80 -18.15
C LYS A 64 3.73 -9.06 -16.68
N VAL A 65 4.46 -8.16 -16.04
CA VAL A 65 4.83 -8.29 -14.62
C VAL A 65 4.15 -7.18 -13.82
N ILE A 66 3.49 -7.53 -12.73
CA ILE A 66 2.90 -6.52 -11.85
C ILE A 66 3.99 -5.84 -11.04
N ASP A 67 3.93 -4.50 -10.97
CA ASP A 67 4.85 -3.72 -10.15
C ASP A 67 4.70 -4.09 -8.65
N ARG A 68 5.82 -4.50 -8.05
CA ARG A 68 5.91 -4.87 -6.63
C ARG A 68 5.42 -3.77 -5.68
N PHE A 69 5.58 -2.50 -6.02
CA PHE A 69 5.17 -1.38 -5.15
C PHE A 69 3.64 -1.29 -5.07
N HIS A 70 2.95 -1.57 -6.17
CA HIS A 70 1.48 -1.64 -6.17
C HIS A 70 0.99 -2.83 -5.34
N VAL A 71 1.63 -3.99 -5.46
CA VAL A 71 1.30 -5.16 -4.62
C VAL A 71 1.53 -4.86 -3.13
N GLN A 72 2.70 -4.33 -2.77
CA GLN A 72 2.99 -3.97 -1.38
C GLN A 72 1.99 -2.95 -0.83
N LYS A 73 1.61 -1.95 -1.63
CA LYS A 73 0.62 -0.95 -1.23
C LYS A 73 -0.71 -1.61 -0.87
N LEU A 74 -1.22 -2.52 -1.70
CA LEU A 74 -2.47 -3.24 -1.44
C LEU A 74 -2.40 -4.06 -0.15
N VAL A 75 -1.28 -4.74 0.10
CA VAL A 75 -1.13 -5.52 1.33
C VAL A 75 -1.10 -4.64 2.57
N TYR A 76 -0.42 -3.49 2.52
CA TYR A 76 -0.46 -2.54 3.64
C TYR A 76 -1.85 -1.92 3.82
N GLU A 77 -2.60 -1.66 2.74
CA GLU A 77 -3.98 -1.20 2.80
C GLU A 77 -4.89 -2.23 3.49
N ALA A 78 -4.73 -3.52 3.21
CA ALA A 78 -5.44 -4.58 3.93
C ALA A 78 -5.15 -4.57 5.45
N VAL A 79 -3.90 -4.32 5.88
CA VAL A 79 -3.59 -4.14 7.31
C VAL A 79 -4.34 -2.93 7.89
N GLN A 80 -4.48 -1.85 7.11
CA GLN A 80 -5.24 -0.68 7.56
C GLN A 80 -6.73 -0.96 7.66
N GLU A 81 -7.30 -1.76 6.78
CA GLU A 81 -8.71 -2.14 6.84
C GLU A 81 -9.04 -2.86 8.15
N VAL A 82 -8.18 -3.81 8.56
CA VAL A 82 -8.30 -4.48 9.87
C VAL A 82 -8.25 -3.47 11.01
N ARG A 83 -7.28 -2.54 11.01
CA ARG A 83 -7.18 -1.49 12.02
C ARG A 83 -8.40 -0.56 12.03
N ILE A 84 -8.92 -0.21 10.86
CA ILE A 84 -10.08 0.68 10.70
C ILE A 84 -11.32 -0.01 11.27
N LYS A 85 -11.50 -1.31 11.00
CA LYS A 85 -12.58 -2.11 11.58
C LYS A 85 -12.55 -2.04 13.12
N TYR A 86 -11.42 -2.36 13.75
CA TYR A 86 -11.29 -2.25 15.20
C TYR A 86 -11.51 -0.84 15.74
N ARG A 87 -11.18 0.19 14.94
CA ARG A 87 -11.42 1.58 15.33
C ARG A 87 -12.91 1.92 15.35
N TRP A 88 -13.69 1.39 14.42
CA TRP A 88 -15.14 1.53 14.44
C TRP A 88 -15.74 0.82 15.66
N GLU A 89 -15.32 -0.42 15.93
CA GLU A 89 -15.76 -1.18 17.11
C GLU A 89 -15.46 -0.41 18.42
N ALA A 90 -14.25 0.10 18.58
CA ALA A 90 -13.88 0.88 19.77
C ALA A 90 -14.66 2.21 19.89
N LEU A 91 -15.05 2.82 18.78
CA LEU A 91 -15.89 4.03 18.79
C LEU A 91 -17.33 3.69 19.20
N ASP A 92 -17.87 2.58 18.70
CA ASP A 92 -19.23 2.13 19.02
C ASP A 92 -19.33 1.74 20.50
N GLU A 93 -18.35 1.02 21.03
CA GLU A 93 -18.27 0.67 22.45
C GLU A 93 -18.18 1.92 23.34
N GLU A 94 -17.35 2.89 22.96
CA GLU A 94 -17.25 4.15 23.69
C GLU A 94 -18.58 4.93 23.67
N ASN A 95 -19.25 5.00 22.52
CA ASN A 95 -20.55 5.67 22.40
C ASN A 95 -21.60 5.02 23.32
N GLN A 96 -21.65 3.69 23.37
CA GLN A 96 -22.53 2.96 24.28
C GLN A 96 -22.18 3.23 25.76
N ALA A 97 -20.90 3.30 26.10
CA ALA A 97 -20.46 3.60 27.46
C ALA A 97 -20.81 5.03 27.88
N VAL A 98 -20.66 6.00 26.97
CA VAL A 98 -21.08 7.40 27.15
C VAL A 98 -22.58 7.50 27.39
N GLU A 99 -23.38 6.82 26.57
CA GLU A 99 -24.84 6.81 26.73
C GLU A 99 -25.27 6.19 28.06
N LYS A 100 -24.68 5.05 28.43
CA LYS A 100 -24.93 4.40 29.73
C LYS A 100 -24.59 5.32 30.90
N ALA A 101 -23.43 5.98 30.87
CA ALA A 101 -23.03 6.93 31.91
C ALA A 101 -24.01 8.10 32.02
N ARG A 102 -24.42 8.67 30.88
CA ARG A 102 -25.40 9.75 30.80
C ARG A 102 -26.76 9.35 31.39
N ASN A 103 -27.23 8.13 31.11
CA ASN A 103 -28.51 7.62 31.62
C ASN A 103 -28.54 7.45 33.14
N VAL A 104 -27.38 7.25 33.77
CA VAL A 104 -27.24 7.20 35.24
C VAL A 104 -26.77 8.52 35.84
N GLY A 105 -26.72 9.60 35.06
CA GLY A 105 -26.30 10.94 35.52
C GLY A 105 -24.80 11.06 35.82
N LEU A 106 -23.98 10.11 35.35
CA LEU A 106 -22.53 10.12 35.51
C LEU A 106 -21.82 10.62 34.24
N SER A 107 -20.59 11.11 34.41
CA SER A 107 -19.71 11.46 33.29
C SER A 107 -18.86 10.25 32.89
N TYR A 108 -18.75 9.98 31.58
CA TYR A 108 -17.89 8.92 31.06
C TYR A 108 -16.41 9.32 31.14
N GLN A 109 -15.57 8.38 31.60
CA GLN A 109 -14.13 8.52 31.66
C GLN A 109 -13.48 7.40 30.82
N PRO A 110 -12.75 7.73 29.74
CA PRO A 110 -12.11 6.73 28.90
C PRO A 110 -10.89 6.11 29.60
N GLU A 111 -10.59 4.85 29.25
CA GLU A 111 -9.31 4.24 29.61
C GLU A 111 -8.15 5.04 28.98
N ILE A 112 -7.19 5.43 29.82
CA ILE A 112 -5.94 6.05 29.38
C ILE A 112 -4.82 5.01 29.47
N LEU A 113 -4.18 4.74 28.33
CA LEU A 113 -3.11 3.76 28.24
C LEU A 113 -1.78 4.33 28.73
N ALA A 114 -0.79 3.45 28.96
CA ALA A 114 0.55 3.82 29.43
C ALA A 114 1.30 4.82 28.52
N ASN A 115 0.87 5.00 27.27
CA ASN A 115 1.42 5.99 26.35
C ASN A 115 0.58 7.28 26.25
N GLY A 116 -0.44 7.44 27.09
CA GLY A 116 -1.36 8.59 27.13
C GLY A 116 -2.44 8.58 26.05
N ASP A 117 -2.53 7.54 25.21
CA ASP A 117 -3.60 7.41 24.23
C ASP A 117 -4.85 6.78 24.88
N THR A 118 -6.04 7.19 24.44
CA THR A 118 -7.24 6.35 24.58
C THR A 118 -7.23 5.20 23.56
N LEU A 119 -8.13 4.22 23.68
CA LEU A 119 -8.21 3.10 22.75
C LEU A 119 -8.42 3.54 21.28
N LYS A 120 -9.33 4.48 21.03
CA LYS A 120 -9.55 5.04 19.69
C LYS A 120 -8.34 5.83 19.16
N GLN A 121 -7.60 6.50 20.05
CA GLN A 121 -6.39 7.24 19.69
C GLN A 121 -5.24 6.29 19.38
N LEU A 122 -5.08 5.20 20.14
CA LEU A 122 -4.12 4.13 19.87
C LEU A 122 -4.31 3.61 18.44
N LEU A 123 -5.54 3.26 18.08
CA LEU A 123 -5.87 2.77 16.74
C LEU A 123 -5.64 3.85 15.69
N ALA A 124 -6.11 5.09 15.90
CA ALA A 124 -5.93 6.19 14.94
C ALA A 124 -4.45 6.51 14.66
N ARG A 125 -3.64 6.66 15.71
CA ARG A 125 -2.23 7.07 15.64
C ARG A 125 -1.30 5.94 15.20
N SER A 126 -1.76 4.69 15.23
CA SER A 126 -1.00 3.53 14.74
C SER A 126 -0.95 3.40 13.22
N ARG A 127 -1.66 4.23 12.44
CA ARG A 127 -1.65 4.16 10.97
C ARG A 127 -0.23 4.09 10.39
N TYR A 128 0.64 5.03 10.77
CA TYR A 128 1.95 5.20 10.14
C TYR A 128 2.97 4.11 10.50
N LEU A 129 2.92 3.56 11.72
CA LEU A 129 3.85 2.49 12.10
C LEU A 129 3.56 1.21 11.32
N LEU A 130 2.30 0.97 10.96
CA LEU A 130 1.87 -0.21 10.20
C LEU A 130 2.22 -0.16 8.70
N PHE A 131 2.70 0.98 8.18
CA PHE A 131 3.14 1.12 6.78
C PHE A 131 4.64 0.88 6.57
N LYS A 132 5.38 0.52 7.63
CA LYS A 132 6.83 0.37 7.57
C LYS A 132 7.32 -0.73 8.49
N HIS A 133 8.50 -1.24 8.18
CA HIS A 133 9.19 -2.22 9.00
C HIS A 133 9.56 -1.66 10.38
N SER A 134 9.64 -2.56 11.36
CA SER A 134 9.85 -2.23 12.76
C SER A 134 11.22 -1.63 13.06
N ASP A 135 12.22 -1.91 12.22
CA ASP A 135 13.55 -1.30 12.24
C ASP A 135 13.50 0.22 11.99
N LYS A 136 12.42 0.73 11.38
CA LYS A 136 12.22 2.16 11.09
C LYS A 136 11.27 2.85 12.07
N TRP A 137 10.92 2.21 13.18
CA TRP A 137 10.04 2.80 14.18
C TRP A 137 10.81 3.76 15.10
N THR A 138 10.17 4.87 15.45
CA THR A 138 10.63 5.73 16.55
C THR A 138 10.37 5.04 17.89
N ALA A 139 11.02 5.48 18.96
CA ALA A 139 10.76 4.96 20.31
C ALA A 139 9.26 5.01 20.69
N SER A 140 8.58 6.13 20.37
CA SER A 140 7.14 6.27 20.59
C SER A 140 6.28 5.33 19.74
N GLN A 141 6.75 4.95 18.54
CA GLN A 141 6.08 3.96 17.70
C GLN A 141 6.30 2.53 18.23
N VAL A 142 7.49 2.22 18.78
CA VAL A 142 7.76 0.95 19.44
C VAL A 142 6.88 0.77 20.67
N GLN A 143 6.77 1.80 21.52
CA GLN A 143 5.88 1.73 22.68
C GLN A 143 4.42 1.53 22.25
N ARG A 144 3.97 2.27 21.23
CA ARG A 144 2.61 2.17 20.69
C ARG A 144 2.33 0.81 20.07
N SER A 145 3.29 0.24 19.34
CA SER A 145 3.10 -1.06 18.67
C SER A 145 2.97 -2.20 19.68
N ARG A 146 3.67 -2.14 20.82
CA ARG A 146 3.48 -3.10 21.93
C ARG A 146 2.04 -3.10 22.43
N LEU A 147 1.52 -1.93 22.80
CA LEU A 147 0.13 -1.78 23.27
C LEU A 147 -0.89 -2.20 22.21
N LEU A 148 -0.64 -1.84 20.94
CA LEU A 148 -1.51 -2.19 19.82
C LEU A 148 -1.56 -3.71 19.61
N PHE A 149 -0.41 -4.37 19.56
CA PHE A 149 -0.33 -5.79 19.21
C PHE A 149 -0.74 -6.72 20.35
N GLU A 150 -0.57 -6.29 21.59
CA GLU A 150 -1.07 -7.00 22.76
C GLU A 150 -2.61 -7.04 22.76
N ARG A 151 -3.25 -5.91 22.44
CA ARG A 151 -4.74 -5.81 22.41
C ARG A 151 -5.36 -6.31 21.12
N TYR A 152 -4.66 -6.17 20.00
CA TYR A 152 -5.15 -6.51 18.67
C TYR A 152 -4.18 -7.47 17.95
N PRO A 153 -4.11 -8.74 18.38
CA PRO A 153 -3.18 -9.72 17.81
C PRO A 153 -3.42 -9.96 16.31
N VAL A 154 -4.66 -9.82 15.82
CA VAL A 154 -4.98 -9.91 14.40
C VAL A 154 -4.28 -8.81 13.58
N ILE A 155 -4.17 -7.59 14.11
CA ILE A 155 -3.40 -6.51 13.47
C ILE A 155 -1.92 -6.89 13.42
N HIS A 156 -1.39 -7.51 14.48
CA HIS A 156 0.00 -7.95 14.54
C HIS A 156 0.31 -9.01 13.48
N GLU A 157 -0.55 -10.03 13.34
CA GLU A 157 -0.39 -11.06 12.32
C GLU A 157 -0.48 -10.49 10.91
N ALA A 158 -1.47 -9.63 10.64
CA ALA A 158 -1.57 -8.93 9.36
C ALA A 158 -0.32 -8.09 9.06
N TYR A 159 0.22 -7.39 10.07
CA TYR A 159 1.45 -6.62 9.95
C TYR A 159 2.68 -7.50 9.65
N LYS A 160 2.82 -8.65 10.31
CA LYS A 160 3.91 -9.62 10.03
C LYS A 160 3.84 -10.14 8.60
N LEU A 161 2.65 -10.47 8.10
CA LEU A 161 2.47 -10.91 6.72
C LEU A 161 2.86 -9.81 5.72
N ALA A 162 2.38 -8.58 5.95
CA ALA A 162 2.69 -7.44 5.09
C ALA A 162 4.19 -7.13 5.03
N THR A 163 4.84 -7.11 6.19
CA THR A 163 6.29 -6.90 6.26
C THR A 163 7.07 -8.10 5.71
N GLY A 164 6.62 -9.33 5.94
CA GLY A 164 7.20 -10.54 5.34
C GLY A 164 7.27 -10.46 3.82
N LEU A 165 6.16 -10.06 3.18
CA LEU A 165 6.13 -9.82 1.73
C LEU A 165 7.13 -8.74 1.30
N GLY A 166 7.19 -7.62 2.05
CA GLY A 166 8.18 -6.56 1.81
C GLY A 166 9.61 -7.05 1.88
N THR A 167 9.91 -7.98 2.79
CA THR A 167 11.22 -8.62 2.93
C THR A 167 11.54 -9.50 1.73
N ILE A 168 10.59 -10.34 1.26
CA ILE A 168 10.76 -11.16 0.05
C ILE A 168 11.13 -10.29 -1.15
N PHE A 169 10.43 -9.17 -1.36
CA PHE A 169 10.73 -8.24 -2.46
C PHE A 169 12.07 -7.50 -2.32
N ARG A 170 12.69 -7.49 -1.14
CA ARG A 170 14.03 -6.93 -0.93
C ARG A 170 15.14 -7.97 -1.07
N SER A 171 14.90 -9.20 -0.63
CA SER A 171 15.90 -10.27 -0.64
C SER A 171 15.94 -11.05 -1.95
N CYS A 172 14.84 -11.09 -2.70
CA CYS A 172 14.76 -11.82 -3.95
C CYS A 172 15.62 -11.14 -5.02
N LYS A 173 16.71 -11.80 -5.43
CA LYS A 173 17.65 -11.36 -6.48
C LYS A 173 17.38 -12.01 -7.84
N SER A 174 16.41 -12.92 -7.94
CA SER A 174 16.06 -13.55 -9.22
C SER A 174 15.46 -12.49 -10.14
N LYS A 175 16.09 -12.31 -11.30
CA LYS A 175 15.50 -11.64 -12.46
C LYS A 175 14.79 -12.67 -13.31
#